data_AF-A0A2D9TMS2-F1
#
_entry.id   AF-A0A2D9TMS2-F1
#
_cell.length_a   1.000
_cell.length_b   1.000
_cell.length_c   1.000
_cell.angle_alpha   90.00
_cell.angle_beta   90.00
_cell.angle_gamma   90.00
#
_symmetry.space_group_name_H-M   'P 1'
#
loop_
_entity.id
_entity.type
_entity.pdbx_description
1 polymer ?
#
loop_
_entity_poly.entity_id
_entity_poly.type
_entity_poly.pdbx_seq_one_letter_code
_entity_poly.pdbx_strand_id
1 'polypeptide(L)'
;MNKIHESNLLLLDQVIFEHDELMKDMKELKDLKTKLESLEESDGNIDIAINNLDEARKGMMSFMKDFSEEFPFDSYPMQKDAREGLESKTLKEINGKLQRQKEVVMEVSSKFSTSIDQAEKLLD
;
A
#
# COMPACT_ATOMS: atom_id res chain seq x y z
N MET A 1 22.02 22.18 2.09
CA MET A 1 20.99 21.14 1.85
C MET A 1 19.82 21.35 2.80
N ASN A 2 18.57 21.22 2.33
CA ASN A 2 17.38 21.43 3.15
C ASN A 2 16.94 20.08 3.75
N LYS A 3 17.07 19.93 5.07
CA LYS A 3 16.75 18.68 5.80
C LYS A 3 15.33 18.16 5.57
N ILE A 4 14.36 19.05 5.35
CA ILE A 4 12.96 18.65 5.12
C ILE A 4 12.81 18.04 3.73
N HIS A 5 13.53 18.55 2.74
CA HIS A 5 13.51 17.97 1.40
C HIS A 5 14.06 16.54 1.39
N GLU A 6 15.21 16.32 2.03
CA GLU A 6 15.79 14.97 2.16
C GLU A 6 14.83 14.03 2.89
N SER A 7 14.18 14.50 3.95
CA SER A 7 13.16 13.73 4.65
C SER A 7 11.97 13.38 3.76
N ASN A 8 11.50 14.29 2.89
CA ASN A 8 10.41 13.99 1.97
C ASN A 8 10.81 12.92 0.96
N LEU A 9 12.02 12.99 0.39
CA LEU A 9 12.49 11.98 -0.56
C LEU A 9 12.63 10.61 0.10
N LEU A 10 13.19 10.57 1.31
CA LEU A 10 13.33 9.31 2.06
C LEU A 10 11.97 8.71 2.43
N LEU A 11 10.99 9.53 2.82
CA LEU A 11 9.63 9.03 3.07
C LEU A 11 8.96 8.55 1.80
N LEU A 12 9.13 9.25 0.68
CA LEU A 12 8.62 8.81 -0.61
C LEU A 12 9.21 7.45 -1.00
N ASP A 13 10.53 7.30 -0.93
CA ASP A 13 11.22 6.05 -1.25
C ASP A 13 10.71 4.90 -0.37
N GLN A 14 10.45 5.15 0.92
CA GLN A 14 9.87 4.15 1.82
C GLN A 14 8.44 3.74 1.43
N VAL A 15 7.60 4.70 1.04
CA VAL A 15 6.23 4.42 0.60
C VAL A 15 6.23 3.63 -0.70
N ILE A 16 7.06 4.03 -1.68
CA ILE A 16 7.18 3.32 -2.96
C ILE A 16 7.73 1.91 -2.76
N PHE A 17 8.73 1.74 -1.90
CA PHE A 17 9.28 0.42 -1.60
C PHE A 17 8.20 -0.53 -1.07
N GLU A 18 7.42 -0.10 -0.07
CA GLU A 18 6.35 -0.93 0.48
C GLU A 18 5.26 -1.21 -0.55
N HIS A 19 4.88 -0.21 -1.35
CA HIS A 19 3.95 -0.40 -2.48
C HIS A 19 4.44 -1.51 -3.43
N ASP A 20 5.72 -1.48 -3.81
CA ASP A 20 6.28 -2.42 -4.77
C ASP A 20 6.35 -3.84 -4.21
N GLU A 21 6.62 -4.00 -2.91
CA GLU A 21 6.50 -5.31 -2.24
C GLU A 21 5.06 -5.81 -2.28
N LEU A 22 4.08 -4.98 -1.91
CA LEU A 22 2.66 -5.36 -1.94
C LEU A 22 2.17 -5.72 -3.34
N MET A 23 2.72 -5.09 -4.38
CA MET A 23 2.39 -5.43 -5.76
C MET A 23 2.87 -6.82 -6.18
N LYS A 24 3.91 -7.36 -5.54
CA LYS A 24 4.33 -8.76 -5.75
C LYS A 24 3.33 -9.71 -5.08
N ASP A 25 2.93 -9.37 -3.85
CA ASP A 25 2.00 -10.17 -3.04
C ASP A 25 0.56 -10.13 -3.58
N MET A 26 0.21 -9.14 -4.39
CA MET A 26 -1.10 -9.08 -5.07
C MET A 26 -1.39 -10.31 -5.92
N LYS A 27 -0.36 -10.92 -6.51
CA LYS A 27 -0.52 -12.17 -7.25
C LYS A 27 -0.86 -13.32 -6.31
N GLU A 28 -0.16 -13.40 -5.18
CA GLU A 28 -0.37 -14.42 -4.16
C GLU A 28 -1.78 -14.35 -3.56
N LEU A 29 -2.26 -13.15 -3.18
CA LEU A 29 -3.65 -12.95 -2.72
C LEU A 29 -4.67 -13.54 -3.71
N LYS A 30 -4.47 -13.27 -5.01
CA LYS A 30 -5.37 -13.75 -6.06
C LYS A 30 -5.31 -15.27 -6.19
N ASP A 31 -4.11 -15.84 -6.20
CA ASP A 31 -3.89 -17.28 -6.35
C ASP A 31 -4.49 -18.04 -5.15
N LEU A 32 -4.30 -17.54 -3.91
CA LEU A 32 -4.89 -18.11 -2.70
C LEU A 32 -6.42 -18.04 -2.72
N LYS A 33 -6.99 -16.91 -3.14
CA LYS A 33 -8.43 -16.76 -3.28
C LYS A 33 -9.02 -17.80 -4.24
N THR A 34 -8.42 -17.96 -5.43
CA THR A 34 -8.88 -18.94 -6.41
C THR A 34 -8.80 -20.37 -5.89
N LYS A 35 -7.75 -20.71 -5.11
CA LYS A 35 -7.65 -22.03 -4.47
C LYS A 35 -8.78 -22.26 -3.46
N LEU A 36 -9.03 -21.29 -2.57
CA LEU A 36 -10.12 -21.38 -1.59
C LEU A 36 -11.50 -21.49 -2.25
N GLU A 37 -11.76 -20.70 -3.29
CA GLU A 37 -13.02 -20.75 -4.06
C GLU A 37 -13.22 -22.09 -4.80
N SER A 38 -12.16 -22.87 -5.01
CA SER A 38 -12.21 -24.17 -5.70
C SER A 38 -12.43 -25.36 -4.78
N LEU A 39 -12.46 -25.14 -3.45
CA LEU A 39 -12.74 -26.19 -2.48
C LEU A 39 -14.20 -26.64 -2.59
N GLU A 40 -14.44 -27.95 -2.66
CA GLU A 40 -15.79 -28.52 -2.79
C GLU A 40 -16.64 -28.32 -1.53
N GLU A 41 -16.00 -28.18 -0.37
CA GLU A 41 -16.64 -27.88 0.92
C GLU A 41 -16.34 -26.43 1.31
N SER A 42 -17.36 -25.58 1.28
CA SER A 42 -17.29 -24.22 1.82
C SER A 42 -17.80 -24.22 3.26
N ASP A 43 -16.93 -23.89 4.20
CA ASP A 43 -17.30 -23.57 5.58
C ASP A 43 -17.23 -22.06 5.82
N GLY A 44 -17.80 -21.58 6.94
CA GLY A 44 -17.81 -20.14 7.23
C GLY A 44 -16.42 -19.52 7.39
N ASN A 45 -15.36 -20.32 7.64
CA ASN A 45 -13.99 -19.82 7.76
C ASN A 45 -13.38 -19.55 6.37
N ILE A 46 -13.70 -20.40 5.38
CA ILE A 46 -13.32 -20.19 3.97
C ILE A 46 -13.94 -18.88 3.46
N ASP A 47 -15.23 -18.65 3.71
CA ASP A 47 -15.90 -17.41 3.33
C ASP A 47 -15.25 -16.16 3.97
N ILE A 48 -14.87 -16.26 5.25
CA ILE A 48 -14.17 -15.17 5.96
C ILE A 48 -12.79 -14.93 5.33
N ALA A 49 -12.02 -15.99 5.04
CA ALA A 49 -10.69 -15.86 4.44
C ALA A 49 -10.77 -15.24 3.03
N ILE A 50 -11.71 -15.67 2.19
CA ILE A 50 -11.94 -15.08 0.86
C ILE A 50 -12.27 -13.59 0.99
N ASN A 51 -13.16 -13.22 1.91
CA ASN A 51 -13.49 -11.81 2.16
C ASN A 51 -12.29 -11.00 2.64
N ASN A 52 -11.45 -11.56 3.52
CA ASN A 52 -10.25 -10.89 4.01
C ASN A 52 -9.22 -10.65 2.89
N LEU A 53 -9.03 -11.61 1.99
CA LEU A 53 -8.18 -11.45 0.80
C LEU A 53 -8.72 -10.34 -0.13
N ASP A 54 -10.04 -10.27 -0.32
CA ASP A 54 -10.68 -9.22 -1.11
C ASP A 54 -10.57 -7.83 -0.47
N GLU A 55 -10.75 -7.72 0.84
CA GLU A 55 -10.61 -6.45 1.56
C GLU A 55 -9.15 -5.97 1.58
N ALA A 56 -8.17 -6.87 1.74
CA ALA A 56 -6.77 -6.53 1.58
C ALA A 56 -6.49 -5.96 0.19
N ARG A 57 -6.95 -6.64 -0.87
CA ARG A 57 -6.84 -6.19 -2.26
C ARG A 57 -7.48 -4.82 -2.49
N LYS A 58 -8.69 -4.58 -1.96
CA LYS A 58 -9.38 -3.28 -2.05
C LYS A 58 -8.60 -2.20 -1.31
N GLY A 59 -8.05 -2.50 -0.14
CA GLY A 59 -7.20 -1.58 0.62
C GLY A 59 -6.03 -1.06 -0.22
N MET A 60 -5.33 -1.95 -0.93
CA MET A 60 -4.25 -1.56 -1.84
C MET A 60 -4.74 -0.67 -2.99
N MET A 61 -5.87 -1.01 -3.63
CA MET A 61 -6.43 -0.19 -4.71
C MET A 61 -6.83 1.21 -4.25
N SER A 62 -7.41 1.32 -3.05
CA SER A 62 -7.76 2.60 -2.43
C SER A 62 -6.50 3.40 -2.12
N PHE A 63 -5.48 2.78 -1.52
CA PHE A 63 -4.19 3.42 -1.27
C PHE A 63 -3.57 3.95 -2.58
N MET A 64 -3.50 3.15 -3.65
CA MET A 64 -2.94 3.58 -4.93
C MET A 64 -3.67 4.81 -5.48
N LYS A 65 -5.00 4.81 -5.41
CA LYS A 65 -5.83 5.92 -5.87
C LYS A 65 -5.53 7.17 -5.04
N ASP A 66 -5.70 7.09 -3.73
CA ASP A 66 -5.54 8.23 -2.82
C ASP A 66 -4.12 8.80 -2.87
N PHE A 67 -3.11 7.92 -2.95
CA PHE A 67 -1.71 8.32 -3.10
C PHE A 67 -1.47 9.05 -4.41
N SER A 68 -1.99 8.55 -5.53
CA SER A 68 -1.82 9.18 -6.86
C SER A 68 -2.54 10.52 -6.99
N GLU A 69 -3.67 10.69 -6.29
CA GLU A 69 -4.41 11.96 -6.21
C GLU A 69 -3.66 12.98 -5.34
N GLU A 70 -3.07 12.53 -4.22
CA GLU A 70 -2.31 13.41 -3.32
C GLU A 70 -0.92 13.76 -3.86
N PHE A 71 -0.31 12.86 -4.62
CA PHE A 71 1.02 12.99 -5.20
C PHE A 71 1.01 12.65 -6.71
N PRO A 72 0.54 13.58 -7.55
CA PRO A 72 0.57 13.42 -9.00
C PRO A 72 2.00 13.18 -9.53
N PHE A 73 2.11 12.38 -10.59
CA PHE A 73 3.40 11.95 -11.13
C PHE A 73 4.29 13.09 -11.65
N ASP A 74 3.70 14.22 -12.04
CA ASP A 74 4.39 15.41 -12.57
C ASP A 74 4.72 16.45 -11.49
N SER A 75 4.42 16.15 -10.22
CA SER A 75 4.50 17.09 -9.11
C SER A 75 5.53 16.65 -8.07
N TYR A 76 6.06 17.59 -7.28
CA TYR A 76 6.92 17.24 -6.15
C TYR A 76 6.10 16.48 -5.08
N PRO A 77 6.60 15.38 -4.50
CA PRO A 77 7.97 14.86 -4.56
C PRO A 77 8.25 13.83 -5.67
N MET A 78 7.25 13.43 -6.46
CA MET A 78 7.41 12.46 -7.57
C MET A 78 8.39 12.98 -8.64
N GLN A 79 8.31 14.27 -8.98
CA GLN A 79 9.33 14.98 -9.76
C GLN A 79 10.19 15.83 -8.83
N LYS A 80 11.48 15.48 -8.73
CA LYS A 80 12.43 16.19 -7.85
C LYS A 80 12.64 17.65 -8.28
N ASP A 81 12.60 17.91 -9.59
CA ASP A 81 12.81 19.24 -10.17
C ASP A 81 11.63 20.19 -9.91
N ALA A 82 10.42 19.64 -9.72
CA ALA A 82 9.24 20.41 -9.32
C ALA A 82 9.33 20.99 -7.88
N ARG A 83 10.46 20.78 -7.19
CA ARG A 83 10.78 21.42 -5.92
C ARG A 83 11.03 22.93 -6.07
N GLU A 84 11.53 23.38 -7.22
CA GLU A 84 11.94 24.76 -7.40
C GLU A 84 10.80 25.74 -7.08
N GLY A 85 11.09 26.78 -6.31
CA GLY A 85 10.08 27.76 -5.88
C GLY A 85 9.17 27.33 -4.72
N LEU A 86 9.26 26.09 -4.22
CA LEU A 86 8.48 25.66 -3.06
C LEU A 86 8.99 26.27 -1.74
N GLU A 87 8.07 26.84 -0.98
CA GLU A 87 8.37 27.40 0.34
C GLU A 87 8.56 26.31 1.40
N SER A 88 9.27 26.64 2.47
CA SER A 88 9.50 25.75 3.62
C SER A 88 8.19 25.23 4.24
N LYS A 89 7.12 26.04 4.26
CA LYS A 89 5.80 25.64 4.76
C LYS A 89 5.22 24.49 3.92
N THR A 90 5.20 24.64 2.60
CA THR A 90 4.73 23.61 1.67
C THR A 90 5.54 22.32 1.80
N LEU A 91 6.87 22.42 1.94
CA LEU A 91 7.72 21.24 2.15
C LEU A 91 7.35 20.46 3.42
N LYS A 92 7.00 21.16 4.52
CA LYS A 92 6.54 20.53 5.77
C LYS A 92 5.15 19.91 5.63
N GLU A 93 4.24 20.55 4.91
CA GLU A 93 2.91 19.99 4.64
C GLU A 93 3.03 18.68 3.85
N ILE A 94 3.87 18.66 2.81
CA ILE A 94 4.17 17.46 2.03
C ILE A 94 4.81 16.37 2.90
N ASN A 95 5.74 16.74 3.80
CA ASN A 95 6.32 15.79 4.75
C ASN A 95 5.26 15.08 5.59
N GLY A 96 4.33 15.85 6.17
CA GLY A 96 3.24 15.30 6.99
C GLY A 96 2.27 14.43 6.19
N LYS A 97 2.03 14.76 4.92
CA LYS A 97 1.24 13.92 4.00
C LYS A 97 1.94 12.59 3.74
N LEU A 98 3.23 12.61 3.42
CA LEU A 98 4.02 11.39 3.19
C LEU A 98 4.09 10.50 4.44
N GLN A 99 4.21 11.09 5.64
CA GLN A 99 4.15 10.32 6.89
C GLN A 99 2.83 9.57 7.04
N ARG A 100 1.70 10.24 6.75
CA ARG A 100 0.38 9.57 6.77
C ARG A 100 0.28 8.48 5.72
N GLN A 101 0.72 8.73 4.49
CA GLN A 101 0.71 7.71 3.45
C GLN A 101 1.58 6.50 3.80
N LYS A 102 2.70 6.73 4.50
CA LYS A 102 3.52 5.66 5.05
C LYS A 102 2.76 4.83 6.08
N GLU A 103 2.03 5.46 6.99
CA GLU A 103 1.21 4.73 7.96
C GLU A 103 0.11 3.92 7.27
N VAL A 104 -0.54 4.49 6.24
CA VAL A 104 -1.58 3.81 5.46
C VAL A 104 -1.02 2.59 4.72
N VAL A 105 0.10 2.71 4.00
CA VAL A 105 0.68 1.56 3.26
C VAL A 105 1.14 0.45 4.20
N MET A 106 1.65 0.79 5.39
CA MET A 106 1.99 -0.19 6.43
C MET A 106 0.75 -0.91 6.98
N GLU A 107 -0.40 -0.23 7.10
CA GLU A 107 -1.66 -0.87 7.49
C GLU A 107 -2.15 -1.83 6.40
N VAL A 108 -2.06 -1.44 5.13
CA VAL A 108 -2.35 -2.33 4.00
C VAL A 108 -1.46 -3.57 4.03
N SER A 109 -0.17 -3.39 4.27
CA SER A 109 0.81 -4.48 4.40
C SER A 109 0.45 -5.48 5.52
N SER A 110 0.05 -4.97 6.68
CA SER A 110 -0.44 -5.82 7.78
C SER A 110 -1.67 -6.65 7.38
N LYS A 111 -2.60 -6.06 6.61
CA LYS A 111 -3.80 -6.77 6.10
C LYS A 111 -3.43 -7.84 5.08
N PHE A 112 -2.47 -7.58 4.20
CA PHE A 112 -1.93 -8.57 3.27
C PHE A 112 -1.37 -9.76 4.05
N SER A 113 -0.40 -9.49 4.93
CA SER A 113 0.26 -10.53 5.71
C SER A 113 -0.73 -11.40 6.49
N THR A 114 -1.69 -10.77 7.18
CA THR A 114 -2.68 -11.51 7.99
C THR A 114 -3.64 -12.32 7.13
N SER A 115 -4.09 -11.78 5.98
CA SER A 115 -5.03 -12.48 5.10
C SER A 115 -4.38 -13.63 4.35
N ILE A 116 -3.11 -13.49 3.94
CA ILE A 116 -2.30 -14.55 3.34
C ILE A 116 -2.11 -15.70 4.33
N ASP A 117 -1.58 -15.41 5.53
CA ASP A 117 -1.34 -16.43 6.57
C ASP A 117 -2.62 -17.19 6.96
N GLN A 118 -3.76 -16.49 7.04
CA GLN A 118 -5.05 -17.15 7.28
C GLN A 118 -5.46 -18.08 6.14
N ALA A 119 -5.29 -17.65 4.89
CA ALA A 119 -5.67 -18.44 3.73
C ALA A 119 -4.77 -19.67 3.54
N GLU A 120 -3.47 -19.54 3.77
CA GLU A 120 -2.52 -20.64 3.73
C GLU A 120 -2.87 -21.73 4.75
N LYS A 121 -3.19 -21.35 5.99
CA LYS A 121 -3.60 -22.29 7.06
C LYS A 121 -4.86 -23.11 6.74
N LEU A 122 -5.71 -22.63 5.83
CA LEU A 122 -6.92 -23.34 5.41
C LEU A 122 -6.68 -24.24 4.20
N LEU A 123 -5.54 -24.07 3.51
CA LEU A 123 -5.15 -24.85 2.33
C LEU A 123 -4.09 -25.93 2.63
N ASP A 124 -3.44 -25.85 3.79
CA ASP A 124 -2.54 -26.87 4.35
C ASP A 124 -3.31 -28.05 4.98
#